data_AF-A0A959RH18-F1
#
_entry.id   AF-A0A959RH18-F1
#
_cell.length_a   1.000
_cell.length_b   1.000
_cell.length_c   1.000
_cell.angle_alpha   90.00
_cell.angle_beta   90.00
_cell.angle_gamma   90.00
#
_symmetry.space_group_name_H-M   'P 1'
#
loop_
_entity.id
_entity.type
_entity.pdbx_description
1 polymer ?
#
loop_
_entity_poly.entity_id
_entity_poly.type
_entity_poly.pdbx_seq_one_letter_code
_entity_poly.pdbx_strand_id
1 'polypeptide(L)'
;MKIRKFFTLSVFLILITQTMSQNLFSQNLLKDDFSYPVNYSLEEIGGWNRTGSNTANNVKIISPGLTFPGYAGSGISNTTYFSNNAEGDILQHFITSQTTENL
;
A
#
# COMPACT_ATOMS: atom_id res chain seq x y z
N MET A 1 -28.48 34.84 30.36
CA MET A 1 -28.64 33.71 29.41
C MET A 1 -27.73 33.77 28.17
N LYS A 2 -27.32 34.96 27.68
CA LYS A 2 -26.48 35.11 26.47
C LYS A 2 -25.02 34.63 26.62
N ILE A 3 -24.40 34.83 27.78
CA ILE A 3 -23.01 34.40 28.07
C ILE A 3 -22.82 32.88 28.06
N ARG A 4 -23.81 32.11 28.57
CA ARG A 4 -23.75 30.64 28.54
C ARG A 4 -23.73 30.10 27.11
N LYS A 5 -24.52 30.68 26.20
CA LYS A 5 -24.59 30.28 24.79
C LYS A 5 -23.30 30.58 24.00
N PHE A 6 -22.65 31.71 24.31
CA PHE A 6 -21.34 32.04 23.72
C PHE A 6 -20.23 31.09 24.18
N PHE A 7 -20.25 30.70 25.46
CA PHE A 7 -19.30 29.73 25.99
C PHE A 7 -19.47 28.34 25.35
N THR A 8 -20.71 27.86 25.21
CA THR A 8 -20.97 26.57 24.56
C THR A 8 -20.55 26.56 23.09
N LEU A 9 -20.80 27.65 22.36
CA LEU A 9 -20.40 27.79 20.96
C LEU A 9 -18.87 27.81 20.81
N SER A 10 -18.18 28.51 21.70
CA SER A 10 -16.71 28.59 21.69
C SER A 10 -16.06 27.22 21.97
N VAL A 11 -16.61 26.44 22.92
CA VAL A 11 -16.12 25.08 23.20
C VAL A 11 -16.37 24.14 22.03
N PHE A 12 -17.55 24.24 21.39
CA PHE A 12 -17.89 23.43 20.22
C PHE A 12 -16.96 23.73 19.03
N LEU A 13 -16.63 25.00 18.80
CA LEU A 13 -15.70 25.40 17.75
C LEU A 13 -14.27 24.88 17.99
N ILE A 14 -13.79 24.92 19.24
CA ILE A 14 -12.48 24.39 19.62
C ILE A 14 -12.41 22.87 19.39
N LEU A 15 -13.47 22.13 19.76
CA LEU A 15 -13.54 20.69 19.50
C LEU A 15 -13.52 20.37 18.00
N ILE A 16 -14.24 21.13 17.17
CA ILE A 16 -14.22 20.95 15.71
C ILE A 16 -12.80 21.18 15.15
N THR A 17 -12.11 22.23 15.60
CA THR A 17 -10.75 22.53 15.10
C THR A 17 -9.72 21.46 15.49
N GLN A 18 -9.87 20.79 16.64
CA GLN A 18 -8.95 19.72 17.06
C GLN A 18 -9.13 18.42 16.26
N THR A 19 -10.33 18.16 15.74
CA THR A 19 -10.57 16.96 14.91
C THR A 19 -9.91 17.03 13.53
N MET A 20 -9.59 18.23 13.05
CA MET A 20 -9.00 18.45 11.72
C MET A 20 -7.46 18.34 11.70
N SER A 21 -6.81 18.28 12.86
CA SER A 21 -5.35 18.19 13.00
C SER A 21 -4.87 16.75 13.19
N GLN A 22 -5.37 15.81 12.37
CA GLN A 22 -4.83 14.46 12.34
C GLN A 22 -3.54 14.45 11.51
N ASN A 23 -2.39 14.53 12.17
CA ASN A 23 -1.12 14.23 11.50
C ASN A 23 -1.14 12.75 11.08
N LEU A 24 -1.07 12.50 9.78
CA LEU A 24 -0.99 11.14 9.24
C LEU A 24 0.44 10.63 9.43
N PHE A 25 0.69 9.91 10.52
CA PHE A 25 2.00 9.31 10.83
C PHE A 25 2.36 8.10 9.95
N SER A 26 1.67 7.88 8.83
CA SER A 26 1.87 6.73 7.96
C SER A 26 2.09 7.17 6.52
N GLN A 27 3.31 6.95 6.04
CA GLN A 27 3.67 7.14 4.64
C GLN A 27 3.54 5.80 3.91
N ASN A 28 2.86 5.79 2.77
CA ASN A 28 2.88 4.64 1.88
C ASN A 28 4.23 4.60 1.16
N LEU A 29 5.07 3.63 1.51
CA LEU A 29 6.40 3.49 0.92
C LEU A 29 6.40 2.63 -0.36
N LEU A 30 5.44 1.71 -0.49
CA LEU A 30 5.29 0.86 -1.67
C LEU A 30 3.81 0.50 -1.85
N LYS A 31 3.29 0.79 -3.03
CA LYS A 31 1.99 0.31 -3.50
C LYS A 31 2.16 -0.28 -4.88
N ASP A 32 1.82 -1.55 -5.03
CA ASP A 32 1.70 -2.19 -6.34
C ASP A 32 0.42 -3.03 -6.37
N ASP A 33 -0.49 -2.66 -7.27
CA ASP A 33 -1.74 -3.38 -7.52
C ASP A 33 -1.56 -4.45 -8.62
N PHE A 34 -0.32 -4.70 -9.06
CA PHE A 34 0.06 -5.67 -10.09
C PHE A 34 -0.74 -5.53 -11.39
N SER A 35 -1.04 -4.29 -11.81
CA SER A 35 -1.79 -3.99 -13.04
C SER A 35 -0.93 -4.17 -14.30
N TYR A 36 -0.43 -5.39 -14.46
CA TYR A 36 0.44 -5.84 -15.53
C TYR A 36 -0.22 -7.00 -16.28
N PRO A 37 0.21 -7.31 -17.52
CA PRO A 37 -0.34 -8.43 -18.27
C PRO A 37 -0.18 -9.77 -17.55
N VAL A 38 -1.20 -10.62 -17.65
CA VAL A 38 -1.21 -11.96 -17.04
C VAL A 38 -0.18 -12.86 -17.72
N ASN A 39 0.38 -13.81 -16.95
CA ASN A 39 1.44 -14.75 -17.33
C ASN A 39 2.81 -14.12 -17.62
N TYR A 40 2.93 -12.80 -17.51
CA TYR A 40 4.23 -12.15 -17.54
C TYR A 40 4.96 -12.45 -16.24
N SER A 41 6.28 -12.53 -16.32
CA SER A 41 7.07 -12.57 -15.10
C SER A 41 7.11 -11.19 -14.46
N LEU A 42 7.17 -11.13 -13.13
CA LEU A 42 7.22 -9.87 -12.40
C LEU A 42 8.60 -9.20 -12.46
N GLU A 43 9.69 -9.95 -12.69
CA GLU A 43 11.00 -9.33 -12.84
C GLU A 43 11.02 -8.27 -13.95
N GLU A 44 11.76 -7.20 -13.69
CA GLU A 44 11.98 -6.08 -14.61
C GLU A 44 10.70 -5.26 -14.91
N ILE A 45 9.63 -5.47 -14.15
CA ILE A 45 8.37 -4.72 -14.24
C ILE A 45 8.13 -4.01 -12.91
N GLY A 46 7.62 -2.77 -12.96
CA GLY A 46 7.15 -2.07 -11.76
C GLY A 46 8.23 -1.76 -10.72
N GLY A 47 9.52 -1.81 -11.07
CA GLY A 47 10.62 -1.64 -10.12
C GLY A 47 11.06 -2.93 -9.42
N TRP A 48 10.42 -4.06 -9.70
CA TRP A 48 10.85 -5.38 -9.24
C TRP A 48 12.04 -5.87 -10.04
N ASN A 49 13.04 -6.39 -9.35
CA ASN A 49 14.26 -6.90 -9.96
C ASN A 49 14.55 -8.30 -9.42
N ARG A 50 15.02 -9.21 -10.28
CA ARG A 50 15.50 -10.52 -9.81
C ARG A 50 16.77 -10.37 -9.00
N THR A 51 16.82 -11.09 -7.88
CA THR A 51 18.06 -11.40 -7.18
C THR A 51 18.36 -12.88 -7.38
N GLY A 52 19.54 -13.21 -7.91
CA GLY A 52 19.98 -14.59 -8.14
C GLY A 52 19.77 -15.07 -9.59
N SER A 53 19.84 -16.38 -9.77
CA SER A 53 19.81 -17.03 -11.09
C SER A 53 18.40 -16.99 -11.70
N ASN A 54 18.33 -16.83 -13.02
CA ASN A 54 17.07 -16.96 -13.78
C ASN A 54 16.68 -18.43 -13.89
N THR A 55 15.57 -18.81 -13.27
CA THR A 55 15.07 -20.19 -13.30
C THR A 55 13.88 -20.32 -14.24
N ALA A 56 13.21 -21.48 -14.27
CA ALA A 56 11.92 -21.62 -14.92
C ALA A 56 10.75 -21.30 -13.97
N ASN A 57 11.03 -21.11 -12.67
CA ASN A 57 10.05 -20.95 -11.60
C ASN A 57 9.90 -19.47 -11.19
N ASN A 58 9.80 -18.58 -12.19
CA ASN A 58 9.73 -17.14 -11.98
C ASN A 58 8.41 -16.75 -11.31
N VAL A 59 8.43 -15.65 -10.56
CA VAL A 59 7.19 -15.05 -10.02
C VAL A 59 6.36 -14.53 -11.18
N LYS A 60 5.13 -15.02 -11.33
CA LYS A 60 4.24 -14.66 -12.44
C LYS A 60 3.09 -13.78 -11.99
N ILE A 61 2.62 -12.91 -12.88
CA ILE A 61 1.36 -12.19 -12.70
C ILE A 61 0.21 -13.13 -13.07
N ILE A 62 -0.75 -13.30 -12.15
CA ILE A 62 -1.96 -14.09 -12.36
C ILE A 62 -3.21 -13.27 -12.07
N SER A 63 -4.32 -13.61 -12.72
CA SER A 63 -5.61 -12.94 -12.55
C SER A 63 -6.64 -13.90 -11.96
N PRO A 64 -7.65 -13.40 -11.21
CA PRO A 64 -7.81 -12.03 -10.71
C PRO A 64 -6.98 -11.77 -9.45
N GLY A 65 -6.96 -10.51 -9.01
CA GLY A 65 -6.50 -10.12 -7.68
C GLY A 65 -7.28 -10.82 -6.57
N LEU A 66 -6.63 -11.02 -5.43
CA LEU A 66 -7.23 -11.72 -4.29
C LEU A 66 -8.29 -10.85 -3.60
N THR A 67 -9.43 -11.46 -3.26
CA THR A 67 -10.56 -10.79 -2.60
C THR A 67 -10.72 -11.24 -1.15
N PHE A 68 -10.70 -10.29 -0.22
CA PHE A 68 -10.80 -10.45 1.22
C PHE A 68 -11.78 -9.41 1.77
N PRO A 69 -12.93 -9.85 2.32
CA PRO A 69 -13.91 -8.93 2.90
C PRO A 69 -13.32 -8.05 3.99
N GLY A 70 -13.64 -6.75 3.94
CA GLY A 70 -13.19 -5.78 4.94
C GLY A 70 -11.78 -5.23 4.74
N TYR A 71 -11.02 -5.71 3.75
CA TYR A 71 -9.68 -5.19 3.44
C TYR A 71 -9.74 -4.17 2.29
N ALA A 72 -9.39 -2.93 2.61
CA ALA A 72 -9.21 -1.89 1.60
C ALA A 72 -8.07 -2.27 0.64
N GLY A 73 -8.30 -2.12 -0.67
CA GLY A 73 -7.34 -2.52 -1.70
C GLY A 73 -7.50 -3.96 -2.20
N SER A 74 -8.40 -4.75 -1.62
CA SER A 74 -8.65 -6.12 -2.06
C SER A 74 -9.57 -6.20 -3.28
N GLY A 75 -9.45 -7.27 -4.08
CA GLY A 75 -10.23 -7.48 -5.30
C GLY A 75 -9.87 -6.52 -6.45
N ILE A 76 -8.72 -5.86 -6.36
CA ILE A 76 -8.23 -4.94 -7.38
C ILE A 76 -7.27 -5.68 -8.30
N SER A 77 -7.42 -5.47 -9.61
CA SER A 77 -6.43 -5.85 -10.63
C SER A 77 -6.05 -7.34 -10.57
N ASN A 78 -4.76 -7.66 -10.50
CA ASN A 78 -4.19 -9.00 -10.53
C ASN A 78 -3.42 -9.30 -9.23
N THR A 79 -2.81 -10.48 -9.16
CA THR A 79 -1.94 -10.89 -8.06
C THR A 79 -0.70 -11.62 -8.60
N THR A 80 0.16 -12.07 -7.71
CA THR A 80 1.39 -12.79 -8.05
C THR A 80 1.30 -14.26 -7.65
N TYR A 81 1.86 -15.12 -8.48
CA TYR A 81 1.98 -16.55 -8.22
C TYR A 81 3.43 -16.90 -7.95
N PHE A 82 3.63 -17.61 -6.84
CA PHE A 82 4.90 -18.23 -6.48
C PHE A 82 4.77 -19.74 -6.68
N SER A 83 5.69 -20.30 -7.45
CA SER A 83 5.82 -21.76 -7.55
C SER A 83 6.29 -22.33 -6.22
N ASN A 84 5.75 -23.48 -5.81
CA ASN A 84 6.21 -24.21 -4.63
C ASN A 84 7.35 -25.21 -4.95
N ASN A 85 7.96 -25.07 -6.13
CA ASN A 85 9.10 -25.89 -6.53
C ASN A 85 10.40 -25.35 -5.91
N ALA A 86 11.41 -26.21 -5.82
CA ALA A 86 12.77 -25.77 -5.49
C ALA A 86 13.31 -24.81 -6.56
N GLU A 87 14.32 -24.01 -6.19
CA GLU A 87 14.96 -23.05 -7.10
C GLU A 87 13.96 -22.03 -7.66
N GLY A 88 13.06 -21.51 -6.81
CA GLY A 88 12.20 -20.38 -7.17
C GLY A 88 13.00 -19.09 -7.27
N ASP A 89 12.56 -18.19 -8.15
CA ASP A 89 13.16 -16.86 -8.26
C ASP A 89 12.86 -16.01 -7.02
N ILE A 90 13.85 -15.22 -6.60
CA ILE A 90 13.70 -14.21 -5.55
C ILE A 90 13.68 -12.85 -6.23
N LEU A 91 12.66 -12.03 -5.93
CA LEU A 91 12.56 -10.66 -6.43
C LEU A 91 12.76 -9.65 -5.30
N GLN A 92 13.42 -8.53 -5.62
CA GLN A 92 13.61 -7.39 -4.75
C GLN A 92 12.95 -6.15 -5.33
N HIS A 93 12.46 -5.28 -4.45
CA HIS A 93 12.02 -3.93 -4.79
C HIS A 93 12.72 -2.94 -3.87
N PHE A 94 13.39 -1.94 -4.44
CA PHE A 94 14.00 -0.89 -3.64
C PHE A 94 12.93 0.10 -3.23
N ILE A 95 12.78 0.30 -1.93
CA ILE A 95 11.80 1.21 -1.35
C ILE A 95 12.52 2.47 -0.91
N THR A 96 11.96 3.64 -1.19
CA THR A 96 12.53 4.92 -0.74
C THR A 96 12.48 5.02 0.78
N SER A 97 13.49 5.66 1.39
CA SER A 97 13.50 5.90 2.84
C SER A 97 12.29 6.72 3.25
N GLN A 98 11.73 6.40 4.42
CA GLN A 98 10.68 7.20 5.03
C GLN A 98 11.19 8.63 5.22
N THR A 99 10.41 9.61 4.78
CA THR A 99 10.70 11.01 5.07
C THR A 99 10.20 11.33 6.47
N THR A 100 11.10 11.70 7.38
CA THR A 100 10.69 12.39 8.61
C THR A 100 10.26 13.79 8.20
N GLU A 101 8.96 14.08 8.22
CA GLU A 101 8.55 15.48 8.22
C GLU A 101 9.07 16.11 9.52
N ASN A 102 10.10 16.95 9.42
CA ASN A 102 10.47 17.84 10.52
C ASN A 102 9.33 18.85 10.63
N LEU A 103 8.45 18.64 11.61
CA LEU A 103 7.45 19.62 12.05
C LEU A 103 8.14 20.88 12.57
#